data_AF-A0A0F9JQV4-F1
#
_entry.id   AF-A0A0F9JQV4-F1
#
_cell.length_a   1.000
_cell.length_b   1.000
_cell.length_c   1.000
_cell.angle_alpha   90.00
_cell.angle_beta   90.00
_cell.angle_gamma   90.00
#
_symmetry.space_group_name_H-M   'P 1'
#
loop_
_entity.id
_entity.type
_entity.pdbx_description
1 polymer ?
#
loop_
_entity_poly.entity_id
_entity_poly.type
_entity_poly.pdbx_seq_one_letter_code
_entity_poly.pdbx_strand_id
1 'polypeptide(L)'
;GQITLDLAPRTLGAIGYYAGIATALAYLLYYRVLAMAGAGNLMLCTLLIPPVAIVLGALVLDETLHPSAYLGFGLLAAGLLVLNRRPLPKPAQAR
;
A
#
# COMPACT_ATOMS: atom_id res chain seq x y z
N GLY A 1 21.26 0.70 -26.62
CA GLY A 1 21.42 -0.02 -25.34
C GLY A 1 21.28 -1.49 -25.61
N GLN A 2 22.33 -2.28 -25.34
CA GLN A 2 22.26 -3.73 -25.49
C GLN A 2 21.46 -4.30 -24.33
N ILE A 3 20.24 -4.78 -24.60
CA ILE A 3 19.49 -5.59 -23.64
C ILE A 3 20.10 -6.98 -23.70
N THR A 4 21.16 -7.20 -22.93
CA THR A 4 21.71 -8.55 -22.72
C THR A 4 20.79 -9.27 -21.75
N LEU A 5 20.04 -10.24 -22.28
CA LEU A 5 19.29 -11.21 -21.48
C LEU A 5 20.29 -12.19 -20.86
N ASP A 6 21.07 -11.69 -19.91
CA ASP A 6 21.96 -12.52 -19.13
C ASP A 6 21.09 -13.34 -18.17
N LEU A 7 20.93 -14.64 -18.45
CA LEU A 7 20.18 -15.60 -17.62
C LEU A 7 20.89 -15.90 -16.30
N ALA A 8 21.61 -14.92 -15.76
CA ALA A 8 22.26 -14.98 -14.47
C ALA A 8 21.27 -15.53 -13.42
N PRO A 9 21.67 -16.51 -12.61
CA PRO A 9 20.80 -17.11 -11.58
C PRO A 9 20.18 -16.06 -10.64
N ARG A 10 20.89 -14.95 -10.41
CA ARG A 10 20.41 -13.80 -9.65
C ARG A 10 19.18 -13.14 -10.29
N THR A 11 19.17 -12.94 -11.60
CA THR A 11 18.04 -12.33 -12.33
C THR A 11 16.83 -13.25 -12.28
N LEU A 12 17.03 -14.55 -12.52
CA LEU A 12 15.97 -15.55 -12.41
C LEU A 12 15.41 -15.62 -10.97
N GLY A 13 16.27 -15.57 -9.96
CA GLY A 13 15.86 -15.50 -8.56
C GLY A 13 15.05 -14.24 -8.24
N ALA A 14 15.47 -13.08 -8.75
CA ALA A 14 14.74 -11.82 -8.57
C ALA A 14 13.35 -11.86 -9.24
N ILE A 15 13.26 -12.41 -10.46
CA ILE A 15 11.99 -12.60 -11.16
C ILE A 15 11.09 -13.57 -10.38
N GLY A 16 11.64 -14.70 -9.91
CA GLY A 16 10.90 -15.68 -9.12
C GLY A 16 10.36 -15.09 -7.81
N TYR A 17 11.17 -14.32 -7.09
CA TYR A 17 10.73 -13.57 -5.91
C TYR A 17 9.62 -12.58 -6.23
N TYR A 18 9.80 -11.79 -7.30
CA TYR A 18 8.82 -10.78 -7.71
C TYR A 18 7.48 -11.42 -8.10
N ALA A 19 7.50 -12.49 -8.89
CA ALA A 19 6.30 -13.17 -9.34
C ALA A 19 5.60 -13.95 -8.20
N GLY A 20 6.36 -14.67 -7.38
CA GLY A 20 5.80 -15.52 -6.33
C GLY A 20 5.38 -14.74 -5.08
N ILE A 21 6.33 -14.07 -4.44
CA ILE A 21 6.11 -13.42 -3.15
C ILE A 21 5.50 -12.03 -3.34
N ALA A 22 6.16 -11.18 -4.12
CA ALA A 22 5.71 -9.78 -4.26
C ALA A 22 4.39 -9.66 -5.03
N THR A 23 4.06 -10.64 -5.89
CA THR A 23 2.86 -10.62 -6.73
C THR A 23 1.84 -11.66 -6.30
N ALA A 24 2.08 -12.96 -6.53
CA ALA A 24 1.05 -13.98 -6.35
C ALA A 24 0.54 -14.06 -4.90
N LEU A 25 1.46 -14.10 -3.92
CA LEU A 25 1.09 -14.13 -2.51
C LEU A 25 0.40 -12.82 -2.07
N ALA A 26 0.93 -11.67 -2.50
CA ALA A 26 0.34 -10.37 -2.20
C ALA A 26 -1.11 -10.27 -2.73
N TYR A 27 -1.36 -10.71 -3.96
CA TYR A 27 -2.71 -10.74 -4.54
C TYR A 27 -3.64 -11.70 -3.80
N LEU A 28 -3.15 -12.86 -3.38
CA LEU A 28 -3.97 -13.80 -2.59
C LEU A 28 -4.45 -13.15 -1.28
N LEU A 29 -3.56 -12.43 -0.59
CA LEU A 29 -3.89 -11.66 0.60
C LEU A 29 -4.86 -10.52 0.27
N TYR A 30 -4.63 -9.79 -0.82
CA TYR A 30 -5.52 -8.72 -1.28
C TYR A 30 -6.95 -9.24 -1.51
N TYR A 31 -7.11 -10.36 -2.23
CA TYR A 31 -8.42 -10.96 -2.46
C TYR A 31 -9.06 -11.52 -1.19
N ARG A 32 -8.25 -12.03 -0.25
CA ARG A 32 -8.77 -12.40 1.07
C ARG A 32 -9.31 -11.19 1.83
N VAL A 33 -8.58 -10.08 1.84
CA VAL A 33 -9.02 -8.84 2.49
C VAL A 33 -10.26 -8.28 1.77
N LEU A 34 -10.34 -8.38 0.44
CA LEU A 34 -11.53 -8.03 -0.33
C LEU A 34 -12.76 -8.79 0.16
N ALA A 35 -12.62 -10.11 0.32
CA ALA A 35 -13.71 -10.96 0.77
C ALA A 35 -14.13 -10.69 2.22
N MET A 36 -13.20 -10.32 3.10
CA MET A 36 -13.49 -10.07 4.53
C MET A 36 -13.98 -8.65 4.83
N ALA A 37 -13.38 -7.63 4.22
CA ALA A 37 -13.59 -6.22 4.55
C ALA A 37 -14.45 -5.46 3.54
N GLY A 38 -14.71 -6.05 2.36
CA GLY A 38 -15.44 -5.40 1.27
C GLY A 38 -14.63 -4.33 0.53
N ALA A 39 -15.18 -3.84 -0.60
CA ALA A 39 -14.48 -2.93 -1.51
C ALA A 39 -14.10 -1.58 -0.87
N GLY A 40 -14.92 -1.05 0.05
CA GLY A 40 -14.70 0.25 0.69
C GLY A 40 -13.41 0.30 1.53
N ASN A 41 -13.19 -0.70 2.38
CA ASN A 41 -11.96 -0.79 3.18
C ASN A 41 -10.72 -1.10 2.32
N LEU A 42 -10.89 -1.81 1.20
CA LEU A 42 -9.77 -2.06 0.29
C LEU A 42 -9.27 -0.80 -0.42
N MET A 43 -10.16 0.14 -0.76
CA MET A 43 -9.74 1.43 -1.31
C MET A 43 -8.85 2.20 -0.31
N LEU A 44 -9.12 2.09 1.00
CA LEU A 44 -8.25 2.66 2.04
C LEU A 44 -6.86 2.00 2.05
N CYS A 45 -6.78 0.70 1.77
CA CYS A 45 -5.51 -0.01 1.67
C CYS A 45 -4.63 0.54 0.54
N THR A 46 -5.20 0.82 -0.63
CA THR A 46 -4.46 1.44 -1.75
C THR A 46 -3.94 2.84 -1.36
N LEU A 47 -4.73 3.62 -0.63
CA LEU A 47 -4.32 4.92 -0.10
C LEU A 47 -3.26 4.84 1.00
N LEU A 48 -3.09 3.66 1.62
CA LEU A 48 -2.07 3.39 2.62
C LEU A 48 -0.71 3.05 1.99
N ILE A 49 -0.66 2.68 0.69
CA ILE A 49 0.59 2.34 0.00
C ILE A 49 1.61 3.50 0.06
N PRO A 50 1.27 4.75 -0.32
CA PRO A 50 2.24 5.85 -0.27
C PRO A 50 2.82 6.14 1.13
N PRO A 51 2.02 6.28 2.22
CA PRO A 51 2.59 6.54 3.54
C PRO A 51 3.45 5.37 4.05
N VAL A 52 3.07 4.12 3.79
CA VAL A 52 3.90 2.95 4.15
C VAL A 52 5.22 2.97 3.39
N ALA A 53 5.20 3.28 2.09
CA ALA A 53 6.41 3.38 1.28
C ALA A 53 7.37 4.48 1.76
N ILE A 54 6.83 5.67 2.09
CA ILE A 54 7.63 6.81 2.60
C ILE A 54 8.26 6.46 3.96
N VAL A 55 7.49 5.88 4.89
CA VAL A 55 7.97 5.52 6.22
C VAL A 55 9.03 4.42 6.13
N LEU A 56 8.80 3.38 5.32
CA LEU A 56 9.80 2.33 5.11
C LEU A 56 11.06 2.87 4.42
N GLY A 57 10.93 3.76 3.43
CA GLY A 57 12.07 4.41 2.80
C GLY A 57 12.90 5.22 3.79
N ALA A 58 12.25 6.06 4.60
CA ALA A 58 12.93 6.85 5.63
C ALA A 58 13.63 6.00 6.70
N LEU A 59 13.00 4.90 7.14
CA LEU A 59 13.56 4.04 8.20
C LEU A 59 14.62 3.04 7.71
N VAL A 60 14.45 2.49 6.50
CA VAL A 60 15.32 1.43 5.97
C VAL A 60 16.50 2.00 5.17
N LEU A 61 16.27 3.11 4.46
CA LEU A 61 17.27 3.73 3.58
C LEU A 61 17.96 4.94 4.22
N ASP A 62 17.52 5.37 5.42
CA ASP A 62 18.03 6.51 6.18
C ASP A 62 18.04 7.83 5.37
N GLU A 63 17.12 7.95 4.41
CA GLU A 63 17.03 9.11 3.53
C GLU A 63 16.47 10.33 4.27
N THR A 64 17.20 11.44 4.23
CA THR A 64 16.70 12.73 4.69
C THR A 64 15.57 13.20 3.78
N LEU A 65 14.33 13.02 4.23
CA LEU A 65 13.14 13.44 3.50
C LEU A 65 13.13 14.97 3.34
N HIS A 66 13.01 15.44 2.09
CA HIS A 66 12.85 16.85 1.79
C HIS A 66 11.54 17.37 2.42
N PRO A 67 11.46 18.64 2.89
CA PRO A 67 10.26 19.20 3.53
C PRO A 67 8.96 19.02 2.74
N SER A 68 9.05 18.96 1.40
CA SER A 68 7.90 18.69 0.52
C SER A 68 7.30 17.28 0.70
N ALA A 69 8.10 16.28 1.08
CA ALA A 69 7.60 14.93 1.35
C ALA A 69 6.70 14.91 2.59
N TYR A 70 7.04 15.68 3.62
CA TYR A 70 6.21 15.82 4.82
C TYR A 70 4.87 16.51 4.51
N LEU A 71 4.84 17.51 3.61
CA LEU A 71 3.59 18.13 3.15
C LEU A 71 2.70 17.13 2.40
N GLY A 72 3.27 16.34 1.48
CA GLY A 72 2.56 15.29 0.78
C GLY A 72 2.01 14.22 1.73
N PHE A 73 2.80 13.81 2.73
CA PHE A 73 2.39 12.88 3.78
C PHE A 73 1.23 13.45 4.61
N GLY A 74 1.30 14.72 5.01
CA GLY A 74 0.22 15.40 5.74
C GLY A 74 -1.09 15.46 4.95
N LEU A 75 -1.01 15.77 3.65
CA LEU A 75 -2.18 15.78 2.76
C LEU A 75 -2.81 14.39 2.61
N LEU A 76 -1.99 13.35 2.46
CA LEU A 76 -2.45 11.95 2.41
C LEU A 76 -3.11 11.52 3.72
N ALA A 77 -2.50 11.82 4.85
CA ALA A 77 -3.04 11.52 6.17
C ALA A 77 -4.40 12.20 6.38
N ALA A 78 -4.54 13.46 5.96
CA ALA A 78 -5.81 14.18 6.00
C ALA A 78 -6.89 13.53 5.12
N GLY A 79 -6.55 13.17 3.88
CA GLY A 79 -7.47 12.46 2.97
C GLY A 79 -7.93 11.11 3.53
N LEU A 80 -7.01 10.34 4.10
CA LEU A 80 -7.32 9.06 4.73
C LEU A 80 -8.22 9.24 5.96
N LEU A 81 -7.99 10.28 6.78
CA LEU A 81 -8.82 10.59 7.94
C LEU A 81 -10.26 10.95 7.53
N VAL A 82 -10.43 11.68 6.43
CA VAL A 82 -11.75 12.01 5.88
C VAL A 82 -12.47 10.76 5.38
N LEU A 83 -11.76 9.89 4.64
CA LEU A 83 -12.34 8.66 4.11
C LEU A 83 -12.65 7.60 5.19
N ASN A 84 -11.86 7.54 6.27
CA ASN A 84 -12.06 6.58 7.37
C ASN A 84 -13.17 7.00 8.35
N ARG A 85 -13.90 8.10 8.10
CA ARG A 85 -15.03 8.51 8.94
C ARG A 85 -16.16 7.48 8.83
N ARG A 86 -16.29 6.66 9.87
CA ARG A 86 -17.42 5.73 10.01
C ARG A 86 -18.73 6.52 10.09
N PRO A 87 -19.81 6.06 9.41
CA PRO A 87 -21.13 6.62 9.64
C PRO A 87 -21.50 6.49 11.12
N LEU A 88 -21.96 7.57 11.73
CA LEU A 88 -22.50 7.54 13.09
C LEU A 88 -23.65 6.52 13.15
N PRO A 89 -23.78 5.72 14.24
CA PRO A 89 -24.94 4.86 14.42
C PRO A 89 -26.21 5.72 14.33
N LYS A 90 -27.11 5.37 13.41
CA LYS A 90 -28.43 6.03 13.37
C LYS A 90 -29.09 5.81 14.73
N PRO A 91 -29.59 6.86 15.42
CA PRO A 91 -30.36 6.69 16.64
C PRO A 91 -31.50 5.73 16.33
N ALA A 92 -31.64 4.68 17.13
CA ALA A 92 -32.77 3.76 17.01
C ALA A 92 -34.04 4.61 17.06
N GLN A 93 -34.73 4.69 15.93
CA GLN A 93 -35.99 5.40 15.82
C GLN A 93 -36.99 4.64 16.68
N ALA A 94 -37.12 5.06 17.94
CA ALA A 94 -38.10 4.53 18.87
C ALA A 94 -39.47 4.86 18.28
N ARG A 95 -40.18 3.79 17.91
CA ARG A 95 -41.58 3.79 17.49
C ARG A 95 -42.47 4.25 18.63
#